data_AF-A0A0C9WSL9-F1
#
_entry.id   AF-A0A0C9WSL9-F1
#
_cell.length_a   1.000
_cell.length_b   1.000
_cell.length_c   1.000
_cell.angle_alpha   90.00
_cell.angle_beta   90.00
_cell.angle_gamma   90.00
#
_symmetry.space_group_name_H-M   'P 1'
#
loop_
_entity.id
_entity.type
_entity.pdbx_description
1 polymer ?
#
loop_
_entity_poly.entity_id
_entity_poly.type
_entity_poly.pdbx_seq_one_letter_code
_entity_poly.pdbx_strand_id
1 'polypeptide(L)'
;MPEEFARFSACSEIPLKNIRIGDAVCVTSGDHQGFIGWVVNKEANDPSIFNDKTGNKVRVSSDIVNFFTPDFHYNATAPKFKLHFMAAQKDAMKSDSNNHLVGKHVTKITLPIPYSHLLHPTVPPPEVLATPLPNLQDIPTSPAWNPSLHTPCPGDDASPPYWLRDSCFNGMKLSLQFIHTYPDFFNRKHEGKCGKFQQVIWDTVQIRDSFQMLEVPFKYLIPVRPEAACQTSTAFDGPHKGCQFKIQYVCGCSDLKASSDRRKINTKIPMKDLVATWG
;
A
#
# COMPACT_ATOMS: atom_id res chain seq x y z
N MET A 1 -68.82 14.68 -10.17
CA MET A 1 -67.50 15.06 -10.72
C MET A 1 -66.45 14.75 -9.67
N PRO A 2 -65.62 13.71 -9.81
CA PRO A 2 -64.52 13.44 -8.90
C PRO A 2 -63.21 13.98 -9.50
N GLU A 3 -62.55 14.88 -8.77
CA GLU A 3 -61.21 15.36 -9.09
C GLU A 3 -60.14 14.33 -8.73
N GLU A 4 -59.19 14.24 -9.64
CA GLU A 4 -58.14 13.27 -9.83
C GLU A 4 -56.91 13.67 -9.00
N PHE A 5 -56.66 13.02 -7.86
CA PHE A 5 -55.39 13.16 -7.15
C PHE A 5 -54.36 12.14 -7.69
N ALA A 6 -53.73 12.50 -8.80
CA ALA A 6 -52.49 11.88 -9.25
C ALA A 6 -51.39 12.14 -8.21
N ARG A 7 -51.01 11.08 -7.47
CA ARG A 7 -49.80 11.10 -6.65
C ARG A 7 -48.58 11.06 -7.57
N PHE A 8 -47.94 12.20 -7.72
CA PHE A 8 -46.58 12.31 -8.25
C PHE A 8 -45.62 11.49 -7.37
N SER A 9 -45.26 10.30 -7.85
CA SER A 9 -44.09 9.57 -7.37
C SER A 9 -42.86 10.30 -7.88
N ALA A 10 -42.32 11.21 -7.09
CA ALA A 10 -41.03 11.81 -7.34
C ALA A 10 -39.95 10.72 -7.19
N CYS A 11 -39.64 10.03 -8.28
CA CYS A 11 -38.39 9.30 -8.41
C CYS A 11 -37.26 10.32 -8.32
N SER A 12 -36.69 10.46 -7.12
CA SER A 12 -35.42 11.14 -6.93
C SER A 12 -34.38 10.40 -7.78
N GLU A 13 -34.00 11.00 -8.91
CA GLU A 13 -32.85 10.56 -9.70
C GLU A 13 -31.60 10.65 -8.82
N ILE A 14 -31.21 9.51 -8.25
CA ILE A 14 -29.92 9.37 -7.59
C ILE A 14 -28.88 9.65 -8.68
N PRO A 15 -27.90 10.55 -8.47
CA PRO A 15 -26.91 10.85 -9.48
C PRO A 15 -26.20 9.57 -9.89
N LEU A 16 -26.44 9.13 -11.14
CA LEU A 16 -25.83 7.95 -11.73
C LEU A 16 -24.31 8.05 -11.60
N LYS A 17 -23.71 7.09 -10.89
CA LYS A 17 -22.26 7.01 -10.74
C LYS A 17 -21.65 6.84 -12.14
N ASN A 18 -20.70 7.70 -12.50
CA ASN A 18 -20.06 7.65 -13.82
C ASN A 18 -19.00 6.53 -13.91
N ILE A 19 -19.46 5.28 -13.85
CA ILE A 19 -18.64 4.07 -13.95
C ILE A 19 -18.23 3.84 -15.42
N ARG A 20 -16.96 3.51 -15.66
CA ARG A 20 -16.37 3.27 -16.99
C ARG A 20 -15.78 1.87 -17.10
N ILE A 21 -15.65 1.37 -18.34
CA ILE A 21 -14.91 0.13 -18.61
C ILE A 21 -13.47 0.29 -18.13
N GLY A 22 -12.97 -0.68 -17.37
CA GLY A 22 -11.66 -0.66 -16.72
C GLY A 22 -11.66 -0.15 -15.29
N ASP A 23 -12.79 0.35 -14.75
CA ASP A 23 -12.86 0.72 -13.34
C ASP A 23 -12.95 -0.53 -12.44
N ALA A 24 -12.26 -0.48 -11.29
CA ALA A 24 -12.37 -1.47 -10.24
C ALA A 24 -13.58 -1.15 -9.34
N VAL A 25 -14.45 -2.12 -9.15
CA VAL A 25 -15.73 -1.93 -8.47
C VAL A 25 -16.07 -3.09 -7.53
N CYS A 26 -16.93 -2.82 -6.56
CA CYS A 26 -17.52 -3.82 -5.68
C CYS A 26 -19.04 -3.74 -5.70
N VAL A 27 -19.68 -4.91 -5.63
CA VAL A 27 -21.13 -5.05 -5.51
C VAL A 27 -21.53 -4.96 -4.04
N THR A 28 -22.46 -4.07 -3.72
CA THR A 28 -22.78 -3.69 -2.34
C THR A 28 -24.06 -4.31 -1.81
N SER A 29 -24.88 -4.90 -2.69
CA SER A 29 -26.17 -5.50 -2.36
C SER A 29 -26.56 -6.58 -3.39
N GLY A 30 -27.54 -7.42 -3.06
CA GLY A 30 -28.05 -8.52 -3.90
C GLY A 30 -27.24 -9.81 -3.81
N ASP A 31 -27.54 -10.77 -4.70
CA ASP A 31 -26.96 -12.14 -4.69
C ASP A 31 -25.45 -12.18 -4.94
N HIS A 32 -24.89 -11.07 -5.42
CA HIS A 32 -23.46 -10.90 -5.67
C HIS A 32 -22.81 -9.93 -4.69
N GLN A 33 -23.43 -9.63 -3.54
CA GLN A 33 -22.84 -8.75 -2.53
C GLN A 33 -21.42 -9.22 -2.15
N GLY A 34 -20.47 -8.29 -2.11
CA GLY A 34 -19.05 -8.57 -1.85
C GLY A 34 -18.26 -9.01 -3.07
N PHE A 35 -18.90 -9.18 -4.23
CA PHE A 35 -18.19 -9.46 -5.48
C PHE A 35 -17.36 -8.25 -5.90
N ILE A 36 -16.05 -8.45 -6.06
CA ILE A 36 -15.09 -7.42 -6.47
C ILE A 36 -14.52 -7.80 -7.83
N GLY A 37 -14.39 -6.82 -8.73
CA GLY A 37 -13.78 -7.06 -10.04
C GLY A 37 -13.69 -5.81 -10.89
N TRP A 38 -13.43 -6.02 -12.18
CA TRP A 38 -13.23 -4.97 -13.17
C TRP A 38 -14.43 -4.86 -14.10
N VAL A 39 -14.85 -3.64 -14.42
CA VAL A 39 -15.92 -3.41 -15.40
C VAL A 39 -15.39 -3.72 -16.79
N VAL A 40 -15.92 -4.78 -17.43
CA VAL A 40 -15.48 -5.24 -18.76
C VAL A 40 -16.45 -4.90 -19.88
N ASN A 41 -17.71 -4.62 -19.54
CA ASN A 41 -18.73 -4.17 -20.48
C ASN A 41 -19.69 -3.21 -19.76
N LYS A 42 -20.21 -2.22 -20.47
CA LYS A 42 -21.24 -1.30 -20.00
C LYS A 42 -22.35 -1.22 -21.04
N GLU A 43 -23.38 -2.03 -20.86
CA GLU A 43 -24.60 -1.97 -21.65
C GLU A 43 -25.68 -1.24 -20.86
N ALA A 44 -26.05 -0.05 -21.35
CA ALA A 44 -27.04 0.85 -20.74
C ALA A 44 -26.74 1.15 -19.25
N ASN A 45 -27.35 0.38 -18.34
CA ASN A 45 -27.27 0.56 -16.89
C ASN A 45 -26.74 -0.67 -16.14
N ASP A 46 -26.40 -1.76 -16.83
CA ASP A 46 -26.01 -3.02 -16.20
C ASP A 46 -24.56 -3.38 -16.55
N PRO A 47 -23.56 -2.82 -15.84
CA PRO A 47 -22.18 -3.17 -16.07
C PRO A 47 -21.95 -4.67 -15.85
N SER A 48 -21.10 -5.24 -16.70
CA SER A 48 -20.54 -6.57 -16.46
C SER A 48 -19.23 -6.43 -15.70
N ILE A 49 -19.14 -7.10 -14.55
CA ILE A 49 -17.96 -7.13 -13.70
C ILE A 49 -17.29 -8.49 -13.85
N PHE A 50 -15.99 -8.49 -14.14
CA PHE A 50 -15.17 -9.69 -14.22
C PHE A 50 -14.23 -9.76 -13.01
N ASN A 51 -14.25 -10.91 -12.31
CA ASN A 51 -13.32 -11.20 -11.22
C ASN A 51 -12.19 -12.08 -11.77
N ASP A 52 -10.98 -11.55 -11.75
CA ASP A 52 -9.77 -12.21 -12.25
C ASP A 52 -9.35 -13.41 -11.39
N LYS A 53 -9.62 -13.37 -10.09
CA LYS A 53 -9.29 -14.46 -9.16
C LYS A 53 -10.17 -15.68 -9.36
N THR A 54 -11.47 -15.48 -9.60
CA THR A 54 -12.43 -16.58 -9.77
C THR A 54 -12.69 -16.92 -11.23
N GLY A 55 -12.30 -16.06 -12.18
CA GLY A 55 -12.62 -16.20 -13.60
C GLY A 55 -14.10 -15.98 -13.93
N ASN A 56 -14.89 -15.48 -12.99
CA ASN A 56 -16.34 -15.34 -13.15
C ASN A 56 -16.70 -13.94 -13.64
N LYS A 57 -17.74 -13.87 -14.47
CA LYS A 57 -18.35 -12.62 -14.94
C LYS A 57 -19.78 -12.54 -14.43
N VAL A 58 -20.11 -11.42 -13.78
CA VAL A 58 -21.47 -11.15 -13.30
C VAL A 58 -21.99 -9.87 -13.92
N ARG A 59 -23.30 -9.79 -14.14
CA ARG A 59 -23.99 -8.60 -14.64
C ARG A 59 -24.84 -8.06 -13.50
N VAL A 60 -24.68 -6.78 -13.18
CA VAL A 60 -25.31 -6.16 -12.01
C VAL A 60 -25.82 -4.77 -12.37
N SER A 61 -26.85 -4.29 -11.67
CA SER A 61 -27.33 -2.92 -11.82
C SER A 61 -26.29 -1.92 -11.32
N SER A 62 -26.14 -0.78 -12.01
CA SER A 62 -25.23 0.30 -11.61
C SER A 62 -25.52 0.85 -10.20
N ASP A 63 -26.77 0.75 -9.72
CA ASP A 63 -27.18 1.32 -8.44
C ASP A 63 -26.54 0.60 -7.24
N ILE A 64 -26.29 -0.69 -7.40
CA ILE A 64 -25.70 -1.56 -6.38
C ILE A 64 -24.17 -1.66 -6.48
N VAL A 65 -23.55 -0.93 -7.41
CA VAL A 65 -22.11 -0.94 -7.64
C VAL A 65 -21.46 0.30 -7.02
N ASN A 66 -20.37 0.10 -6.28
CA ASN A 66 -19.51 1.16 -5.77
C ASN A 66 -18.10 1.03 -6.33
N PHE A 67 -17.38 2.14 -6.41
CA PHE A 67 -15.94 2.09 -6.68
C PHE A 67 -15.25 1.29 -5.59
N PHE A 68 -14.48 0.29 -6.01
CA PHE A 68 -13.72 -0.51 -5.08
C PHE A 68 -12.62 0.38 -4.49
N THR A 69 -12.76 0.69 -3.22
CA THR A 69 -11.67 1.24 -2.42
C THR A 69 -11.19 0.06 -1.60
N PRO A 70 -10.02 -0.53 -1.93
CA PRO A 70 -9.49 -1.59 -1.08
C PRO A 70 -9.35 -1.06 0.33
N ASP A 71 -9.72 -1.88 1.32
CA ASP A 71 -9.20 -1.70 2.67
C ASP A 71 -7.69 -1.74 2.52
N PHE A 72 -7.05 -0.58 2.69
CA PHE A 72 -5.61 -0.44 2.49
C PHE A 72 -4.89 -1.18 3.62
N HIS A 73 -4.68 -2.48 3.45
CA HIS A 73 -3.61 -3.21 4.10
C HIS A 73 -2.34 -2.99 3.28
N TYR A 74 -1.44 -2.25 3.90
CA TYR A 74 -0.29 -1.73 3.22
C TYR A 74 0.77 -2.84 2.99
N ASN A 75 0.94 -3.30 1.75
CA ASN A 75 2.05 -4.17 1.35
C ASN A 75 2.85 -3.52 0.21
N ALA A 76 4.16 -3.44 0.42
CA ALA A 76 4.95 -2.31 -0.03
C ALA A 76 6.12 -2.71 -0.92
N THR A 77 5.88 -3.04 -2.19
CA THR A 77 7.01 -3.17 -3.12
C THR A 77 6.59 -2.94 -4.58
N ALA A 78 6.79 -1.71 -5.08
CA ALA A 78 7.16 -1.43 -6.48
C ALA A 78 7.60 0.04 -6.65
N PRO A 79 8.74 0.36 -7.31
CA PRO A 79 9.25 1.72 -7.44
C PRO A 79 8.76 2.44 -8.72
N LYS A 80 8.48 3.75 -8.61
CA LYS A 80 8.29 4.66 -9.75
C LYS A 80 9.64 5.16 -10.26
N PHE A 81 10.12 4.62 -11.37
CA PHE A 81 11.21 5.23 -12.15
C PHE A 81 10.67 6.40 -12.99
N LYS A 82 11.24 7.60 -12.86
CA LYS A 82 11.10 8.70 -13.82
C LYS A 82 12.30 8.67 -14.76
N LEU A 83 12.10 8.29 -16.03
CA LEU A 83 13.12 8.43 -17.07
C LEU A 83 13.09 9.86 -17.63
N HIS A 84 14.27 10.49 -17.76
CA HIS A 84 14.45 11.77 -18.46
C HIS A 84 14.55 11.50 -19.97
N PHE A 85 13.58 11.95 -20.76
CA PHE A 85 13.65 11.89 -22.22
C PHE A 85 14.35 13.14 -22.77
N MET A 86 15.31 12.95 -23.69
CA MET A 86 16.02 14.03 -24.39
C MET A 86 15.12 14.68 -25.45
N ALA A 87 15.36 15.98 -25.75
CA ALA A 87 14.52 16.79 -26.64
C ALA A 87 14.29 16.20 -28.04
N ALA A 88 15.27 15.45 -28.57
CA ALA A 88 15.17 14.79 -29.88
C ALA A 88 14.11 13.67 -29.96
N GLN A 89 13.69 13.07 -28.84
CA GLN A 89 12.62 12.04 -28.82
C GLN A 89 11.21 12.63 -28.82
N LYS A 90 11.04 13.89 -28.41
CA LYS A 90 9.72 14.55 -28.41
C LYS A 90 9.20 14.83 -29.82
N ASP A 91 10.08 15.12 -30.76
CA ASP A 91 9.68 15.47 -32.12
C ASP A 91 9.34 14.24 -32.97
N ALA A 92 9.94 13.07 -32.69
CA ALA A 92 9.56 11.80 -33.32
C ALA A 92 8.19 11.26 -32.86
N MET A 93 7.71 11.65 -31.66
CA MET A 93 6.47 11.11 -31.10
C MET A 93 5.21 11.84 -31.56
N LYS A 94 5.28 13.05 -32.14
CA LYS A 94 4.07 13.83 -32.51
C LYS A 94 3.16 13.18 -33.56
N SER A 95 3.64 12.17 -34.30
CA SER A 95 2.85 11.50 -35.34
C SER A 95 2.20 10.17 -34.90
N ASP A 96 2.39 9.73 -33.64
CA ASP A 96 1.82 8.47 -33.16
C ASP A 96 0.42 8.70 -32.56
N SER A 97 -0.57 7.95 -33.06
CA SER A 97 -1.96 7.99 -32.60
C SER A 97 -2.14 7.51 -31.15
N ASN A 98 -1.11 6.88 -30.56
CA ASN A 98 -1.13 6.35 -29.20
C ASN A 98 -0.51 7.28 -28.13
N ASN A 99 -0.18 8.53 -28.47
CA ASN A 99 0.42 9.49 -27.54
C ASN A 99 -0.36 9.74 -26.23
N HIS A 100 -1.67 9.47 -26.22
CA HIS A 100 -2.52 9.62 -25.05
C HIS A 100 -2.30 8.52 -23.97
N LEU A 101 -1.51 7.48 -24.27
CA LEU A 101 -1.15 6.42 -23.33
C LEU A 101 0.15 6.69 -22.56
N VAL A 102 0.88 7.76 -22.90
CA VAL A 102 2.13 8.13 -22.22
C VAL A 102 1.83 8.63 -20.80
N GLY A 103 2.27 7.87 -19.79
CA GLY A 103 2.10 8.20 -18.36
C GLY A 103 1.16 7.28 -17.59
N LYS A 104 0.45 6.36 -18.26
CA LYS A 104 -0.28 5.27 -17.60
C LYS A 104 0.59 4.01 -17.60
N HIS A 105 0.98 3.56 -16.41
CA HIS A 105 1.69 2.29 -16.26
C HIS A 105 0.79 1.15 -16.75
N VAL A 106 1.11 0.59 -17.91
CA VAL A 106 0.60 -0.72 -18.33
C VAL A 106 1.61 -1.75 -17.84
N THR A 107 1.27 -2.46 -16.77
CA THR A 107 2.08 -3.61 -16.34
C THR A 107 1.80 -4.75 -17.31
N LYS A 108 2.73 -4.96 -18.26
CA LYS A 108 2.71 -6.15 -19.12
C LYS A 108 3.15 -7.35 -18.27
N ILE A 109 2.18 -8.15 -17.82
CA ILE A 109 2.46 -9.43 -17.18
C ILE A 109 2.75 -10.42 -18.30
N THR A 110 4.04 -10.64 -18.58
CA THR A 110 4.47 -11.78 -19.41
C THR A 110 4.48 -13.01 -18.50
N LEU A 111 3.46 -13.85 -18.59
CA LEU A 111 3.48 -15.17 -17.96
C LEU A 111 4.56 -16.03 -18.64
N PRO A 112 5.41 -16.76 -17.92
CA PRO A 112 6.25 -17.77 -18.53
C PRO A 112 5.37 -18.89 -19.07
N ILE A 113 5.50 -19.16 -20.37
CA ILE A 113 4.93 -20.32 -21.04
C ILE A 113 5.50 -21.57 -20.35
N PRO A 114 4.69 -22.48 -19.78
CA PRO A 114 5.21 -23.74 -19.30
C PRO A 114 5.61 -24.59 -20.52
N TYR A 115 6.90 -24.86 -20.64
CA TYR A 115 7.42 -25.81 -21.61
C TYR A 115 6.91 -27.21 -21.30
N SER A 116 6.30 -27.82 -22.30
CA SER A 116 5.99 -29.24 -22.39
C SER A 116 7.31 -30.03 -22.39
N HIS A 117 7.57 -30.80 -21.34
CA HIS A 117 8.60 -31.83 -21.39
C HIS A 117 7.99 -33.15 -21.87
N LEU A 118 8.63 -33.65 -22.94
CA LEU A 118 8.31 -34.84 -23.71
C LEU A 118 8.51 -36.14 -22.90
N LEU A 119 7.61 -37.07 -23.18
CA LEU A 119 7.67 -38.53 -23.10
C LEU A 119 9.08 -39.18 -23.02
N HIS A 120 9.28 -39.98 -21.95
CA HIS A 120 9.94 -41.32 -21.81
C HIS A 120 11.38 -41.57 -22.33
N PRO A 121 12.17 -42.55 -21.77
CA PRO A 121 11.75 -43.83 -21.19
C PRO A 121 12.43 -44.30 -19.87
N THR A 122 11.81 -45.34 -19.31
CA THR A 122 12.16 -46.17 -18.16
C THR A 122 13.63 -46.61 -18.10
N VAL A 123 14.27 -46.40 -16.94
CA VAL A 123 15.52 -47.04 -16.51
C VAL A 123 15.26 -47.61 -15.09
N PRO A 124 15.64 -48.88 -14.79
CA PRO A 124 15.36 -49.50 -13.50
C PRO A 124 16.26 -48.93 -12.37
N PRO A 125 15.81 -48.99 -11.11
CA PRO A 125 16.50 -48.36 -9.99
C PRO A 125 17.73 -49.16 -9.54
N PRO A 126 18.82 -48.50 -9.09
CA PRO A 126 19.89 -49.18 -8.35
C PRO A 126 19.47 -49.43 -6.89
N GLU A 127 19.92 -50.56 -6.37
CA GLU A 127 19.61 -51.10 -5.04
C GLU A 127 19.87 -50.08 -3.92
N VAL A 128 18.82 -49.78 -3.16
CA VAL A 128 18.87 -48.97 -1.95
C VAL A 128 19.41 -49.83 -0.81
N LEU A 129 20.57 -49.47 -0.26
CA LEU A 129 21.04 -49.97 1.03
C LEU A 129 20.04 -49.56 2.10
N ALA A 130 19.28 -50.53 2.62
CA ALA A 130 18.34 -50.31 3.70
C ALA A 130 19.09 -49.90 4.98
N THR A 131 18.96 -48.63 5.36
CA THR A 131 19.31 -48.19 6.72
C THR A 131 18.17 -48.63 7.64
N PRO A 132 18.42 -49.36 8.74
CA PRO A 132 17.36 -49.81 9.62
C PRO A 132 16.64 -48.61 10.24
N LEU A 133 15.30 -48.66 10.23
CA LEU A 133 14.45 -47.65 10.83
C LEU A 133 14.74 -47.56 12.34
N PRO A 134 14.99 -46.38 12.93
CA PRO A 134 15.14 -46.26 14.37
C PRO A 134 13.84 -46.66 15.08
N ASN A 135 13.99 -47.37 16.20
CA ASN A 135 12.88 -47.88 16.99
C ASN A 135 12.07 -46.71 17.57
N LEU A 136 10.73 -46.80 17.52
CA LEU A 136 9.81 -45.72 17.92
C LEU A 136 9.93 -45.34 19.41
N GLN A 137 10.57 -46.18 20.21
CA GLN A 137 10.77 -45.97 21.65
C GLN A 137 12.03 -45.14 21.99
N ASP A 138 12.90 -44.85 21.01
CA ASP A 138 14.11 -44.03 21.19
C ASP A 138 13.92 -42.57 20.75
N ILE A 139 12.67 -42.10 20.60
CA ILE A 139 12.39 -40.68 20.35
C ILE A 139 12.38 -39.98 21.71
N PRO A 140 13.39 -39.18 22.08
CA PRO A 140 13.37 -38.42 23.32
C PRO A 140 12.14 -37.49 23.31
N THR A 141 11.33 -37.55 24.36
CA THR A 141 10.18 -36.66 24.63
C THR A 141 10.59 -35.21 24.95
N SER A 142 11.73 -34.76 24.45
CA SER A 142 12.17 -33.37 24.54
C SER A 142 11.81 -32.68 23.22
N PRO A 143 11.25 -31.45 23.24
CA PRO A 143 10.63 -30.86 22.06
C PRO A 143 11.67 -30.70 20.96
N ALA A 144 11.52 -31.52 19.92
CA ALA A 144 12.26 -31.36 18.69
C ALA A 144 12.03 -29.95 18.16
N TRP A 145 13.12 -29.20 18.12
CA TRP A 145 13.29 -27.91 17.47
C TRP A 145 12.32 -27.76 16.29
N ASN A 146 11.35 -26.86 16.40
CA ASN A 146 10.50 -26.48 15.28
C ASN A 146 11.23 -25.40 14.47
N PRO A 147 11.77 -25.70 13.27
CA PRO A 147 12.49 -24.71 12.47
C PRO A 147 11.58 -23.61 11.93
N SER A 148 10.25 -23.80 11.98
CA SER A 148 9.26 -22.82 11.53
C SER A 148 9.03 -21.67 12.51
N LEU A 149 9.61 -21.71 13.72
CA LEU A 149 9.57 -20.60 14.68
C LEU A 149 10.71 -19.57 14.48
N HIS A 150 11.68 -19.87 13.61
CA HIS A 150 12.80 -18.98 13.29
C HIS A 150 12.73 -18.40 11.87
N THR A 151 11.56 -17.94 11.45
CA THR A 151 11.61 -16.70 10.66
C THR A 151 11.64 -15.60 11.71
N PRO A 152 12.79 -14.97 12.03
CA PRO A 152 12.74 -13.77 12.86
C PRO A 152 11.82 -12.81 12.14
N CYS A 153 10.61 -12.60 12.65
CA CYS A 153 9.72 -11.57 12.15
C CYS A 153 10.54 -10.28 12.20
N PRO A 154 10.91 -9.65 11.06
CA PRO A 154 11.83 -8.52 11.06
C PRO A 154 11.22 -7.22 11.61
N GLY A 155 10.21 -7.30 12.49
CA GLY A 155 9.24 -6.23 12.69
C GLY A 155 8.90 -5.84 14.13
N ASP A 156 8.89 -6.76 15.11
CA ASP A 156 8.25 -6.46 16.40
C ASP A 156 9.20 -5.95 17.50
N ASP A 157 10.49 -6.32 17.47
CA ASP A 157 11.50 -5.85 18.44
C ASP A 157 12.44 -4.77 17.87
N ALA A 158 12.16 -4.29 16.65
CA ALA A 158 12.98 -3.28 16.01
C ALA A 158 12.70 -1.90 16.62
N SER A 159 13.74 -1.23 17.13
CA SER A 159 13.62 0.17 17.57
C SER A 159 13.04 1.02 16.43
N PRO A 160 12.08 1.93 16.72
CA PRO A 160 11.53 2.84 15.72
C PRO A 160 12.66 3.58 14.98
N PRO A 161 12.47 3.94 13.68
CA PRO A 161 11.20 3.99 12.95
C PRO A 161 11.03 2.87 11.88
N TYR A 162 10.88 1.61 12.30
CA TYR A 162 10.66 0.47 11.38
C TYR A 162 9.43 0.62 10.47
N TRP A 163 8.40 1.34 10.93
CA TRP A 163 7.17 1.63 10.20
C TRP A 163 7.40 2.40 8.89
N LEU A 164 8.56 3.04 8.68
CA LEU A 164 8.90 3.68 7.40
C LEU A 164 9.00 2.68 6.22
N ARG A 165 9.14 1.39 6.51
CA ARG A 165 9.15 0.33 5.49
C ARG A 165 7.78 0.11 4.86
N ASP A 166 6.71 0.49 5.55
CA ASP A 166 5.38 0.38 4.99
C ASP A 166 5.26 1.42 3.89
N SER A 167 4.92 1.01 2.67
CA SER A 167 4.81 1.98 1.59
C SER A 167 3.67 2.99 1.76
N CYS A 168 2.87 2.88 2.83
CA CYS A 168 2.35 3.99 3.63
C CYS A 168 2.94 5.31 3.24
N PHE A 169 4.23 5.30 3.51
CA PHE A 169 5.06 6.44 3.64
C PHE A 169 5.90 6.64 2.38
N ASN A 170 5.78 5.78 1.36
CA ASN A 170 6.53 5.95 0.12
C ASN A 170 6.15 7.27 -0.57
N GLY A 171 7.16 8.10 -0.79
CA GLY A 171 7.00 9.43 -1.36
C GLY A 171 6.41 10.47 -0.41
N MET A 172 6.17 10.13 0.87
CA MET A 172 5.81 11.11 1.87
C MET A 172 7.03 11.91 2.31
N LYS A 173 6.81 13.19 2.61
CA LYS A 173 7.86 14.10 3.09
C LYS A 173 7.83 14.11 4.62
N LEU A 174 8.37 13.09 5.27
CA LEU A 174 8.35 13.00 6.73
C LEU A 174 9.60 13.65 7.34
N SER A 175 9.48 14.22 8.53
CA SER A 175 10.59 14.83 9.27
C SER A 175 11.11 13.86 10.34
N LEU A 176 12.41 13.57 10.30
CA LEU A 176 13.11 12.65 11.21
C LEU A 176 14.29 13.36 11.85
N GLN A 177 14.52 13.13 13.14
CA GLN A 177 15.64 13.70 13.88
C GLN A 177 16.75 12.67 14.05
N PHE A 178 18.00 13.10 13.89
CA PHE A 178 19.18 12.26 14.11
C PHE A 178 19.52 12.17 15.61
N ILE A 179 19.73 10.96 16.12
CA ILE A 179 20.12 10.71 17.52
C ILE A 179 21.31 9.74 17.61
N HIS A 180 22.10 9.86 18.68
CA HIS A 180 23.14 8.90 19.06
C HIS A 180 24.10 8.52 17.93
N THR A 181 24.45 9.48 17.07
CA THR A 181 25.28 9.22 15.88
C THR A 181 26.76 8.93 16.22
N TYR A 182 27.17 8.98 17.49
CA TYR A 182 28.53 8.66 17.95
C TYR A 182 28.64 7.25 18.55
N PRO A 183 29.75 6.52 18.33
CA PRO A 183 30.92 6.86 17.49
C PRO A 183 30.75 6.49 16.01
N ASP A 184 29.69 5.76 15.68
CA ASP A 184 29.60 4.98 14.45
C ASP A 184 29.27 5.80 13.18
N PHE A 185 28.69 7.00 13.30
CA PHE A 185 28.06 7.68 12.17
C PHE A 185 28.29 9.20 12.13
N PHE A 186 29.07 9.68 11.17
CA PHE A 186 29.39 11.11 10.97
C PHE A 186 29.91 11.89 12.20
N ASN A 187 30.41 11.20 13.24
CA ASN A 187 31.05 11.80 14.41
C ASN A 187 30.25 12.98 15.02
N ARG A 188 28.94 12.80 15.27
CA ARG A 188 28.00 13.81 15.80
C ARG A 188 27.65 15.00 14.89
N LYS A 189 28.15 15.07 13.66
CA LYS A 189 27.92 16.22 12.76
C LYS A 189 26.44 16.52 12.49
N HIS A 190 25.59 15.50 12.53
CA HIS A 190 24.16 15.61 12.24
C HIS A 190 23.27 15.41 13.47
N GLU A 191 23.84 15.12 14.64
CA GLU A 191 23.07 14.86 15.85
C GLU A 191 22.17 16.05 16.23
N GLY A 192 20.91 15.76 16.58
CA GLY A 192 19.90 16.75 16.92
C GLY A 192 19.27 17.48 15.73
N LYS A 193 19.84 17.38 14.52
CA LYS A 193 19.25 17.98 13.31
C LYS A 193 18.03 17.19 12.84
N CYS A 194 17.20 17.84 12.04
CA CYS A 194 16.07 17.20 11.37
C CYS A 194 16.38 17.06 9.89
N GLY A 195 16.08 15.89 9.33
CA GLY A 195 16.18 15.61 7.92
C GLY A 195 14.86 15.14 7.33
N LYS A 196 14.73 15.31 6.02
CA LYS A 196 13.56 14.90 5.26
C LYS A 196 13.72 13.47 4.75
N PHE A 197 12.78 12.60 5.12
CA PHE A 197 12.65 11.25 4.58
C PHE A 197 12.41 11.27 3.06
N GLN A 198 13.09 10.36 2.35
CA GLN A 198 12.91 10.17 0.90
C GLN A 198 12.44 8.75 0.58
N GLN A 199 13.21 7.75 1.00
CA GLN A 199 12.90 6.34 0.80
C GLN A 199 13.71 5.46 1.74
N VAL A 200 13.27 4.21 1.90
CA VAL A 200 14.07 3.15 2.53
C VAL A 200 14.88 2.44 1.45
N ILE A 201 16.17 2.22 1.70
CA ILE A 201 17.08 1.47 0.84
C ILE A 201 17.66 0.33 1.68
N TRP A 202 17.23 -0.90 1.40
CA TRP A 202 17.61 -2.09 2.17
C TRP A 202 17.32 -1.94 3.68
N ASP A 203 18.36 -1.77 4.48
CA ASP A 203 18.35 -1.63 5.93
C ASP A 203 18.63 -0.19 6.40
N THR A 204 18.75 0.76 5.48
CA THR A 204 18.97 2.18 5.77
C THR A 204 17.85 3.05 5.24
N VAL A 205 17.77 4.26 5.81
CA VAL A 205 16.83 5.29 5.42
C VAL A 205 17.59 6.39 4.70
N GLN A 206 17.14 6.71 3.49
CA GLN A 206 17.67 7.83 2.76
C GLN A 206 17.01 9.13 3.24
N ILE A 207 17.82 10.01 3.82
CA ILE A 207 17.40 11.27 4.39
C ILE A 207 18.12 12.43 3.70
N ARG A 208 17.36 13.46 3.38
CA ARG A 208 17.90 14.73 2.91
C ARG A 208 18.08 15.69 4.09
N ASP A 209 19.31 15.93 4.49
CA ASP A 209 19.67 17.03 5.40
C ASP A 209 20.10 18.22 4.55
N SER A 210 19.25 19.25 4.49
CA SER A 210 19.50 20.47 3.72
C SER A 210 19.80 20.17 2.24
N PHE A 211 21.08 20.14 1.87
CA PHE A 211 21.56 19.86 0.50
C PHE A 211 22.22 18.48 0.35
N GLN A 212 22.40 17.74 1.43
CA GLN A 212 23.09 16.45 1.44
C GLN A 212 22.09 15.30 1.54
N MET A 213 22.33 14.26 0.75
CA MET A 213 21.63 12.98 0.85
C MET A 213 22.47 12.05 1.71
N LEU A 214 21.89 11.54 2.78
CA LEU A 214 22.54 10.68 3.77
C LEU A 214 21.79 9.35 3.83
N GLU A 215 22.52 8.25 3.91
CA GLU A 215 21.96 6.91 4.14
C GLU A 215 22.19 6.54 5.60
N VAL A 216 21.10 6.46 6.36
CA VAL A 216 21.15 6.46 7.82
C VAL A 216 20.47 5.20 8.34
N PRO A 217 21.16 4.39 9.16
CA PRO A 217 20.51 3.28 9.84
C PRO A 217 19.33 3.73 10.71
N PHE A 218 18.27 2.91 10.78
CA PHE A 218 17.06 3.21 11.55
C PHE A 218 17.35 3.57 13.02
N LYS A 219 18.32 2.92 13.66
CA LYS A 219 18.70 3.14 15.07
C LYS A 219 19.12 4.57 15.41
N TYR A 220 19.49 5.38 14.41
CA TYR A 220 19.92 6.77 14.61
C TYR A 220 18.83 7.79 14.31
N LEU A 221 17.57 7.35 14.19
CA LEU A 221 16.47 8.18 13.75
C LEU A 221 15.29 8.10 14.71
N ILE A 222 14.65 9.24 14.96
CA ILE A 222 13.37 9.30 15.66
C ILE A 222 12.39 10.19 14.88
N PRO A 223 11.08 9.89 14.91
CA PRO A 223 10.08 10.78 14.33
C PRO A 223 10.07 12.13 15.03
N VAL A 224 10.11 13.21 14.24
CA VAL A 224 9.89 14.56 14.78
C VAL A 224 8.42 14.69 15.12
N ARG A 225 8.14 15.05 16.37
CA ARG A 225 6.77 15.30 16.80
C ARG A 225 6.29 16.65 16.27
N PRO A 226 5.02 16.77 15.90
CA PRO A 226 4.48 18.07 15.54
C PRO A 226 4.35 18.98 16.76
N GLU A 227 4.77 20.23 16.64
CA GLU A 227 4.82 21.18 17.76
C GLU A 227 3.74 22.26 17.68
N ALA A 228 3.27 22.57 16.47
CA ALA A 228 2.42 23.73 16.22
C ALA A 228 1.06 23.36 15.61
N ALA A 229 0.05 24.16 15.95
CA ALA A 229 -1.19 24.21 15.20
C ALA A 229 -0.91 24.55 13.73
N CYS A 230 -1.81 24.12 12.84
CA CYS A 230 -1.70 24.22 11.39
C CYS A 230 -0.55 23.42 10.74
N GLN A 231 0.30 22.75 11.51
CA GLN A 231 1.33 21.86 10.97
C GLN A 231 0.68 20.61 10.37
N THR A 232 1.18 20.19 9.21
CA THR A 232 0.79 18.92 8.61
C THR A 232 1.54 17.78 9.29
N SER A 233 0.82 16.75 9.67
CA SER A 233 1.35 15.55 10.30
C SER A 233 0.80 14.31 9.60
N THR A 234 1.53 13.21 9.70
CA THR A 234 1.10 11.91 9.20
C THR A 234 0.99 10.96 10.39
N ALA A 235 -0.11 10.21 10.48
CA ALA A 235 -0.21 9.13 11.46
C ALA A 235 0.64 7.96 11.00
N PHE A 236 1.57 7.51 11.83
CA PHE A 236 2.43 6.37 11.52
C PHE A 236 1.98 5.07 12.18
N ASP A 237 1.04 5.16 13.13
CA ASP A 237 0.44 4.03 13.83
C ASP A 237 -1.09 4.19 13.96
N GLY A 238 -1.76 3.11 14.37
CA GLY A 238 -3.19 3.07 14.63
C GLY A 238 -4.08 3.01 13.37
N PRO A 239 -5.41 3.19 13.52
CA PRO A 239 -6.39 3.03 12.45
C PRO A 239 -6.28 4.09 11.34
N HIS A 240 -5.49 5.14 11.58
CA HIS A 240 -5.29 6.25 10.67
C HIS A 240 -3.92 6.22 9.99
N LYS A 241 -3.15 5.15 10.16
CA LYS A 241 -1.82 4.98 9.59
C LYS A 241 -1.76 5.35 8.10
N GLY A 242 -0.77 6.16 7.73
CA GLY A 242 -0.58 6.69 6.38
C GLY A 242 -1.48 7.87 6.01
N CYS A 243 -2.41 8.29 6.87
CA CYS A 243 -3.24 9.46 6.61
C CYS A 243 -2.52 10.75 7.03
N GLN A 244 -2.67 11.79 6.22
CA GLN A 244 -2.20 13.15 6.52
C GLN A 244 -3.31 13.96 7.18
N PHE A 245 -2.91 14.74 8.17
CA PHE A 245 -3.78 15.60 8.94
C PHE A 245 -3.16 16.97 9.13
N LYS A 246 -3.99 18.00 9.05
CA LYS A 246 -3.66 19.33 9.52
C LYS A 246 -4.04 19.42 10.99
N ILE A 247 -3.07 19.76 11.83
CA ILE A 247 -3.31 19.91 13.27
C ILE A 247 -4.15 21.17 13.50
N GLN A 248 -5.26 21.04 14.21
CA GLN A 248 -6.09 22.20 14.54
C GLN A 248 -5.63 22.90 15.81
N TYR A 249 -5.38 22.12 16.86
CA TYR A 249 -4.85 22.63 18.11
C TYR A 249 -4.10 21.53 18.87
N VAL A 250 -3.13 21.96 19.66
CA VAL A 250 -2.38 21.12 20.60
C VAL A 250 -3.04 21.23 21.96
N CYS A 251 -3.60 20.13 22.47
CA CYS A 251 -4.06 20.09 23.85
C CYS A 251 -2.86 19.75 24.74
N GLY A 252 -2.68 20.44 25.87
CA GLY A 252 -1.61 20.15 26.83
C GLY A 252 -1.65 18.73 27.43
N CYS A 253 -2.70 17.94 27.13
CA CYS A 253 -2.93 16.60 27.64
C CYS A 253 -2.33 15.47 26.78
N SER A 254 -1.32 15.72 25.93
CA SER A 254 -0.69 14.74 25.01
C SER A 254 -1.55 14.25 23.83
N ASP A 255 -2.78 14.75 23.70
CA ASP A 255 -3.69 14.44 22.59
C ASP A 255 -3.81 15.60 21.60
N LEU A 256 -3.81 15.29 20.30
CA LEU A 256 -4.00 16.25 19.23
C LEU A 256 -5.38 16.10 18.60
N LYS A 257 -6.09 17.21 18.39
CA LYS A 257 -7.25 17.22 17.49
C LYS A 257 -6.74 17.59 16.10
N ALA A 258 -6.94 16.68 15.17
CA ALA A 258 -6.47 16.82 13.80
C ALA A 258 -7.65 16.69 12.83
N SER A 259 -7.57 17.42 11.72
CA SER A 259 -8.53 17.28 10.61
C SER A 259 -7.83 16.75 9.38
N SER A 260 -8.46 15.78 8.71
CA SER A 260 -7.96 15.33 7.42
C SER A 260 -8.44 16.26 6.30
N ASP A 261 -7.54 16.62 5.38
CA ASP A 261 -7.89 17.45 4.22
C ASP A 261 -8.73 16.68 3.18
N ARG A 262 -8.62 15.35 3.14
CA ARG A 262 -9.30 14.52 2.11
C ARG A 262 -10.75 14.19 2.44
N ARG A 263 -11.08 14.13 3.72
CA ARG A 263 -12.43 13.91 4.23
C ARG A 263 -12.52 14.81 5.46
N LYS A 264 -13.43 15.78 5.49
CA LYS A 264 -13.63 16.74 6.61
C LYS A 264 -14.03 16.01 7.90
N ILE A 265 -13.14 15.19 8.44
CA ILE A 265 -13.32 14.37 9.62
C ILE A 265 -12.39 14.96 10.67
N ASN A 266 -13.00 15.46 11.73
CA ASN A 266 -12.28 15.87 12.93
C ASN A 266 -12.11 14.63 13.81
N THR A 267 -10.89 14.18 14.03
CA THR A 267 -10.59 13.04 14.91
C THR A 267 -9.51 13.42 15.92
N LYS A 268 -9.57 12.81 17.10
CA LYS A 268 -8.50 12.90 18.09
C LYS A 268 -7.49 11.80 17.81
N ILE A 269 -6.23 12.17 17.61
CA ILE A 269 -5.15 11.22 17.37
C ILE A 269 -4.08 11.47 18.45
N PRO A 270 -3.58 10.42 19.13
CA PRO A 270 -2.51 10.57 20.10
C PRO A 270 -1.26 11.17 19.47
N MET A 271 -0.60 12.10 20.16
CA MET A 271 0.61 12.76 19.64
C MET A 271 1.76 11.78 19.40
N LYS A 272 1.81 10.71 20.19
CA LYS A 272 2.80 9.64 20.05
C LYS A 272 2.68 8.86 18.73
N ASP A 273 1.54 8.92 18.04
CA ASP A 273 1.28 8.19 16.80
C ASP A 273 1.46 9.07 15.56
N LEU A 274 1.88 10.33 15.74
CA LEU A 274 2.01 11.34 14.71
C LEU A 274 3.47 11.72 14.46
N VAL A 275 3.81 11.88 13.18
CA VAL A 275 5.09 12.43 12.73
C VAL A 275 4.86 13.71 11.92
N ALA A 276 5.68 14.72 12.15
CA ALA A 276 5.65 15.96 11.41
C ALA A 276 5.96 15.73 9.92
N THR A 277 5.17 16.35 9.05
CA THR A 277 5.44 16.40 7.62
C THR A 277 6.32 17.61 7.33
N TRP A 278 7.39 17.40 6.57
CA TRP A 278 8.33 18.44 6.16
C TRP A 278 7.65 19.42 5.20
N GLY A 279 7.53 20.68 5.64
CA GLY A 279 6.99 21.82 4.89
C GLY A 279 7.93 22.37 3.82
#